data_AF-A0A533YBS8-F1
#
_entry.id   AF-A0A533YBS8-F1
#
_cell.length_a   1.000
_cell.length_b   1.000
_cell.length_c   1.000
_cell.angle_alpha   90.00
_cell.angle_beta   90.00
_cell.angle_gamma   90.00
#
_symmetry.space_group_name_H-M   'P 1'
#
loop_
_entity.id
_entity.type
_entity.pdbx_description
1 polymer ?
#
loop_
_entity_poly.entity_id
_entity_poly.type
_entity_poly.pdbx_seq_one_letter_code
_entity_poly.pdbx_strand_id
1 'polypeptide(L)' 'MRITKVYTRTGDAGKTRLAGGQQVWKDSLRVEAYGTVDELSS' A
#
# COMPACT_ATOMS: atom_id res chain seq x y z
N MET A 1 15.33 2.38 -13.49
CA MET A 1 13.94 2.08 -13.92
C MET A 1 13.10 3.31 -13.64
N ARG A 2 12.55 3.98 -14.67
CA ARG A 2 11.85 5.26 -14.50
C ARG A 2 10.35 4.97 -14.37
N ILE A 3 9.76 5.28 -13.21
CA ILE A 3 8.34 5.03 -12.93
C ILE A 3 7.53 6.17 -13.56
N THR A 4 6.97 5.93 -14.75
CA THR A 4 6.23 6.95 -15.53
C THR A 4 4.80 7.18 -15.01
N LYS A 5 4.29 6.29 -14.14
CA LYS A 5 2.98 6.44 -13.48
C LYS A 5 3.06 5.93 -12.04
N VAL A 6 3.03 6.85 -11.08
CA VAL A 6 2.95 6.53 -9.64
C VAL A 6 1.51 6.20 -9.23
N TYR A 7 0.51 6.63 -10.02
CA TYR A 7 -0.90 6.45 -9.71
C TYR A 7 -1.57 5.38 -10.59
N THR A 8 -2.14 4.36 -9.93
CA THR A 8 -2.79 3.21 -10.58
C THR A 8 -4.31 3.20 -10.44
N ARG A 9 -4.93 4.08 -9.63
CA ARG A 9 -6.37 4.11 -9.27
C ARG A 9 -6.94 2.86 -8.59
N THR A 10 -6.17 1.78 -8.46
CA THR A 10 -6.66 0.52 -7.88
C THR A 10 -7.01 0.60 -6.40
N GLY A 11 -6.58 1.66 -5.71
CA GLY A 11 -6.83 1.86 -4.28
C GLY A 11 -7.94 2.85 -3.92
N ASP A 12 -8.66 3.37 -4.92
CA ASP A 12 -9.71 4.38 -4.70
C ASP A 12 -10.93 3.79 -3.98
N ALA A 13 -11.17 2.48 -4.13
CA ALA A 13 -12.21 1.74 -3.40
C ALA A 13 -11.79 1.34 -1.97
N GLY A 14 -10.71 1.91 -1.42
CA GLY A 14 -10.25 1.67 -0.05
C GLY A 14 -9.43 0.39 0.18
N LYS A 15 -9.16 -0.38 -0.87
CA LYS A 15 -8.33 -1.61 -0.81
C LYS A 15 -6.91 -1.34 -1.32
N THR A 16 -5.94 -2.10 -0.82
CA THR A 16 -4.56 -2.09 -1.31
C THR A 16 -4.07 -3.51 -1.54
N ARG A 17 -2.98 -3.66 -2.28
CA ARG A 17 -2.41 -4.97 -2.62
C ARG A 17 -1.07 -5.14 -1.92
N LEU A 18 -0.95 -6.23 -1.17
CA LEU A 18 0.30 -6.61 -0.50
C LEU A 18 1.27 -7.26 -1.48
N ALA A 19 2.55 -7.30 -1.10
CA ALA A 19 3.55 -8.14 -1.74
C ALA A 19 3.09 -9.61 -1.66
N GLY A 20 2.75 -10.21 -2.81
CA GLY A 20 2.09 -11.52 -2.90
C GLY A 20 0.71 -11.50 -3.57
N GLY A 21 0.18 -10.32 -3.92
CA GLY A 21 -1.04 -10.19 -4.71
C GLY A 21 -2.34 -10.20 -3.90
N GLN A 22 -2.27 -10.49 -2.61
CA GLN A 22 -3.43 -10.41 -1.71
C GLN A 22 -3.95 -8.98 -1.60
N GLN A 23 -5.26 -8.79 -1.76
CA GLN A 23 -5.92 -7.52 -1.52
C GLN A 23 -6.45 -7.45 -0.09
N VAL A 24 -6.12 -6.37 0.60
CA VAL A 24 -6.55 -6.09 1.97
C VAL A 24 -7.12 -4.68 2.04
N TRP A 25 -7.95 -4.42 3.03
CA TRP A 25 -8.40 -3.06 3.31
C TRP A 25 -7.25 -2.20 3.86
N LYS A 26 -7.29 -0.89 3.56
CA LYS A 26 -6.27 0.06 4.01
C LYS A 26 -6.21 0.22 5.53
N ASP A 27 -7.30 -0.09 6.23
CA ASP A 27 -7.43 -0.09 7.69
C ASP A 27 -7.03 -1.45 8.33
N SER A 28 -6.52 -2.40 7.55
CA SER A 28 -6.07 -3.67 8.11
C SER A 28 -4.80 -3.49 8.95
N LEU A 29 -4.73 -4.19 10.09
CA LEU A 29 -3.58 -4.19 11.01
C LEU A 29 -2.23 -4.41 10.30
N ARG A 30 -2.23 -5.18 9.20
CA ARG A 30 -1.03 -5.44 8.41
C ARG A 30 -0.57 -4.21 7.62
N VAL A 31 -1.49 -3.43 7.07
CA VAL A 31 -1.16 -2.18 6.35
C VAL A 31 -0.66 -1.13 7.34
N GLU A 32 -1.31 -1.03 8.51
CA GLU A 32 -0.90 -0.13 9.59
C GLU A 32 0.53 -0.44 10.08
N ALA A 33 0.84 -1.70 10.35
CA ALA A 33 2.17 -2.12 10.79
C ALA A 33 3.29 -1.82 9.77
N TYR A 34 3.01 -1.93 8.47
CA TYR A 34 3.98 -1.52 7.45
C TYR A 34 4.09 -0.01 7.33
N GLY A 35 2.99 0.72 7.51
CA GLY A 35 2.97 2.18 7.51
C GLY A 35 3.82 2.77 8.64
N THR A 36 3.73 2.25 9.86
CA THR A 36 4.52 2.75 11.01
C THR A 36 6.03 2.54 10.81
N VAL A 37 6.43 1.45 10.16
CA VAL A 37 7.84 1.20 9.81
C VAL A 37 8.31 2.14 8.69
N ASP A 38 7.48 2.39 7.68
CA ASP A 38 7.78 3.31 6.58
C ASP A 38 7.97 4.75 7.10
N GLU A 39 7.08 5.20 8.00
CA GLU A 39 7.17 6.49 8.69
C GLU A 39 8.46 6.62 9.51
N LEU A 40 8.87 5.57 10.23
CA LEU A 40 10.13 5.56 10.98
C LEU A 40 11.36 5.67 10.05
N SER A 41 11.27 5.13 8.84
CA SER A 41 12.37 5.11 7.87
C SER A 41 12.49 6.36 7.01
N SER A 42 11.69 7.39 7.29
CA SER A 42 11.62 8.67 6.56
C SER A 42 12.68 9.69 7.00
#